data_AF-A5E635-F1
#
_entry.id   AF-A5E635-F1
#
_cell.length_a   1.000
_cell.length_b   1.000
_cell.length_c   1.000
_cell.angle_alpha   90.00
_cell.angle_beta   90.00
_cell.angle_gamma   90.00
#
_symmetry.space_group_name_H-M   'P 1'
#
loop_
_entity.id
_entity.type
_entity.pdbx_description
1 polymer ?
#
loop_
_entity_poly.entity_id
_entity_poly.type
_entity_poly.pdbx_seq_one_letter_code
_entity_poly.pdbx_strand_id
1 'polypeptide(L)'
;MSSSSFSQIRSQALHLEKQTEQLLSKYSQFQNTATAQQSSLEPSEDETSTETQITEILSRRSAIVSKLNRISDSSAPEGGEQLSTSKLQQISRHREILQDHTRAFHRIKSQLEEERNRNNLLFSVQSDISNHKRRTNPGAATNEIDPNSYILEEGQRADSANTLADRLLQGALQTRDELMNQRQYLTNAQLRIFGVASSVPGLNVLISKINTRRKRDTLILASIIAACILLLFFV
;
A
#
# COMPACT_ATOMS: atom_id res chain seq x y z
N MET A 1 -28.09 -8.48 -24.00
CA MET A 1 -27.47 -8.02 -22.75
C MET A 1 -26.05 -8.54 -22.70
N SER A 2 -25.07 -7.66 -22.83
CA SER A 2 -23.65 -8.00 -22.93
C SER A 2 -23.16 -8.58 -21.60
N SER A 3 -22.97 -9.89 -21.55
CA SER A 3 -22.28 -10.59 -20.47
C SER A 3 -20.92 -9.92 -20.26
N SER A 4 -20.76 -9.19 -19.15
CA SER A 4 -19.48 -8.55 -18.82
C SER A 4 -18.40 -9.63 -18.79
N SER A 5 -17.40 -9.51 -19.67
CA SER A 5 -16.37 -10.53 -19.80
C SER A 5 -15.62 -10.68 -18.47
N PHE A 6 -15.27 -11.91 -18.09
CA PHE A 6 -14.51 -12.21 -16.87
C PHE A 6 -13.27 -11.31 -16.71
N SER A 7 -12.63 -10.96 -17.83
CA SER A 7 -11.50 -10.02 -17.88
C SER A 7 -11.87 -8.59 -17.45
N GLN A 8 -13.04 -8.08 -17.82
CA GLN A 8 -13.50 -6.73 -17.47
C GLN A 8 -13.78 -6.62 -15.97
N ILE A 9 -14.49 -7.59 -15.40
CA ILE A 9 -14.81 -7.61 -13.96
C ILE A 9 -13.53 -7.82 -13.14
N ARG A 10 -12.58 -8.62 -13.65
CA ARG A 10 -11.26 -8.76 -13.02
C ARG A 10 -10.50 -7.43 -13.00
N SER A 11 -10.42 -6.72 -14.13
CA SER A 11 -9.75 -5.42 -14.17
C SER A 11 -10.40 -4.42 -13.22
N GLN A 12 -11.74 -4.45 -13.10
CA GLN A 12 -12.47 -3.65 -12.13
C GLN A 12 -12.13 -4.03 -10.68
N ALA A 13 -12.01 -5.33 -10.37
CA ALA A 13 -11.61 -5.81 -9.05
C ALA A 13 -10.19 -5.35 -8.67
N LEU A 14 -9.24 -5.41 -9.61
CA LEU A 14 -7.87 -4.93 -9.43
C LEU A 14 -7.80 -3.42 -9.22
N HIS A 15 -8.60 -2.65 -9.95
CA HIS A 15 -8.68 -1.20 -9.77
C HIS A 15 -9.18 -0.84 -8.35
N LEU A 16 -10.23 -1.50 -7.88
CA LEU A 16 -10.77 -1.28 -6.54
C LEU A 16 -9.82 -1.75 -5.44
N GLU A 17 -9.05 -2.80 -5.69
CA GLU A 17 -7.99 -3.27 -4.78
C GLU A 17 -6.92 -2.20 -4.57
N LYS A 18 -6.40 -1.63 -5.66
CA LYS A 18 -5.43 -0.53 -5.61
C LYS A 18 -6.00 0.71 -4.91
N GLN A 19 -7.26 1.04 -5.17
CA GLN A 19 -7.92 2.16 -4.50
C GLN A 19 -8.08 1.90 -2.98
N THR A 20 -8.40 0.67 -2.58
CA THR A 20 -8.48 0.29 -1.16
C THR A 20 -7.13 0.44 -0.48
N GLU A 21 -6.05 0.02 -1.13
CA GLU A 21 -4.69 0.09 -0.58
C GLU A 21 -4.25 1.54 -0.37
N GLN A 22 -4.55 2.43 -1.32
CA GLN A 22 -4.30 3.88 -1.18
C GLN A 22 -5.07 4.50 -0.02
N LEU A 23 -6.34 4.13 0.16
CA LEU A 23 -7.15 4.64 1.27
C LEU A 23 -6.71 4.08 2.62
N LEU A 24 -6.34 2.80 2.69
CA LEU A 24 -5.78 2.19 3.89
C LEU A 24 -4.45 2.85 4.29
N SER A 25 -3.60 3.18 3.32
CA SER A 25 -2.36 3.93 3.57
C SER A 25 -2.65 5.32 4.14
N LYS A 26 -3.61 6.06 3.58
CA LYS A 26 -4.06 7.35 4.14
C LYS A 26 -4.63 7.19 5.55
N TYR A 27 -5.43 6.14 5.79
CA TYR A 27 -6.01 5.86 7.10
C TYR A 27 -4.93 5.53 8.16
N SER A 28 -3.89 4.78 7.77
CA SER A 28 -2.72 4.54 8.62
C SER A 28 -1.90 5.81 8.88
N GLN A 29 -1.85 6.77 7.95
CA GLN A 29 -1.23 8.07 8.22
C GLN A 29 -1.99 8.86 9.29
N PHE A 30 -3.32 8.81 9.31
CA PHE A 30 -4.11 9.42 10.40
C PHE A 30 -3.82 8.78 11.75
N GLN A 31 -3.59 7.46 11.80
CA GLN A 31 -3.14 6.78 13.01
C GLN A 31 -1.78 7.30 13.50
N ASN A 32 -0.80 7.45 12.61
CA ASN A 32 0.53 7.95 12.97
C ASN A 32 0.45 9.40 13.46
N THR A 33 -0.36 10.24 12.82
CA THR A 33 -0.59 11.63 13.25
C THR A 33 -1.28 11.69 14.61
N ALA A 34 -2.29 10.84 14.85
CA ALA A 34 -2.97 10.75 16.15
C ALA A 34 -2.00 10.32 17.27
N THR A 35 -1.10 9.38 16.97
CA THR A 35 -0.06 8.92 17.91
C THR A 35 1.00 10.00 18.17
N ALA A 36 1.40 10.73 17.12
CA ALA A 36 2.47 11.73 17.19
C ALA A 36 2.03 13.04 17.86
N GLN A 37 0.80 13.49 17.62
CA GLN A 37 0.36 14.79 18.10
C GLN A 37 -0.30 14.77 19.49
N GLN A 38 -0.78 13.64 20.03
CA GLN A 38 -1.47 13.57 21.34
C GLN A 38 -2.63 14.59 21.54
N SER A 39 -3.03 15.33 20.50
CA SER A 39 -3.89 16.53 20.62
C SER A 39 -5.32 16.32 20.15
N SER A 40 -5.62 15.25 19.42
CA SER A 40 -6.93 15.10 18.77
C SER A 40 -7.80 14.10 19.52
N LEU A 41 -8.57 14.64 20.48
CA LEU A 41 -9.59 13.90 21.23
C LEU A 41 -10.80 13.53 20.34
N GLU A 42 -11.01 14.24 19.23
CA GLU A 42 -12.12 13.99 18.30
C GLU A 42 -11.67 13.37 16.96
N PRO A 43 -12.52 12.53 16.35
CA PRO A 43 -12.34 12.11 14.97
C PRO A 43 -12.40 13.30 14.03
N SER A 44 -11.33 13.50 13.26
CA SER A 44 -11.34 14.49 12.17
C SER A 44 -12.45 14.13 11.18
N GLU A 45 -13.19 15.12 10.66
CA GLU A 45 -14.21 14.89 9.63
C GLU A 45 -13.63 14.13 8.41
N ASP A 46 -12.35 14.38 8.10
CA ASP A 46 -11.63 13.70 7.03
C ASP A 46 -11.39 12.21 7.34
N GLU A 47 -11.21 11.84 8.60
CA GLU A 47 -11.04 10.46 9.03
C GLU A 47 -12.35 9.69 8.93
N THR A 48 -13.46 10.27 9.42
CA THR A 48 -14.79 9.67 9.34
C THR A 48 -15.22 9.51 7.88
N SER A 49 -14.95 10.52 7.04
CA SER A 49 -15.14 10.45 5.59
C SER A 49 -14.31 9.34 4.96
N THR A 50 -13.05 9.19 5.35
CA THR A 50 -12.17 8.12 4.85
C THR A 50 -12.65 6.73 5.30
N GLU A 51 -13.13 6.61 6.55
CA GLU A 51 -13.67 5.36 7.11
C GLU A 51 -14.93 4.90 6.34
N THR A 52 -15.85 5.82 6.08
CA THR A 52 -17.06 5.52 5.29
C THR A 52 -16.70 5.12 3.86
N GLN A 53 -15.75 5.81 3.23
CA GLN A 53 -15.25 5.45 1.89
C GLN A 53 -14.60 4.07 1.85
N ILE A 54 -13.78 3.70 2.85
CA ILE A 54 -13.18 2.36 2.95
C ILE A 54 -14.28 1.30 3.09
N THR A 55 -15.27 1.54 3.94
CA THR A 55 -16.39 0.62 4.16
C THR A 55 -17.22 0.44 2.89
N GLU A 56 -17.53 1.51 2.16
CA GLU A 56 -18.24 1.45 0.88
C GLU A 56 -17.44 0.63 -0.15
N ILE A 57 -16.14 0.89 -0.28
CA ILE A 57 -15.28 0.19 -1.25
C ILE A 57 -15.12 -1.29 -0.90
N LEU A 58 -14.98 -1.65 0.39
CA LEU A 58 -14.95 -3.05 0.82
C LEU A 58 -16.27 -3.76 0.49
N SER A 59 -17.42 -3.10 0.72
CA SER A 59 -18.73 -3.65 0.36
C SER A 59 -18.85 -3.87 -1.15
N ARG A 60 -18.42 -2.90 -1.97
CA ARG A 60 -18.40 -2.97 -3.44
C ARG A 60 -17.47 -4.07 -3.94
N ARG A 61 -16.31 -4.25 -3.32
CA ARG A 61 -15.38 -5.36 -3.63
C ARG A 61 -16.00 -6.72 -3.33
N SER A 62 -16.70 -6.87 -2.20
CA SER A 62 -17.39 -8.14 -1.87
C SER A 62 -18.46 -8.49 -2.92
N ALA A 63 -19.20 -7.50 -3.41
CA ALA A 63 -20.22 -7.67 -4.44
C ALA A 63 -19.60 -8.08 -5.78
N ILE A 64 -18.45 -7.50 -6.14
CA ILE A 64 -17.72 -7.84 -7.38
C ILE A 64 -17.09 -9.24 -7.29
N VAL A 65 -16.51 -9.62 -6.16
CA VAL A 65 -16.00 -10.98 -5.94
C VAL A 65 -17.13 -12.00 -6.00
N SER A 66 -18.32 -11.67 -5.47
CA SER A 66 -19.51 -12.51 -5.58
C SER A 66 -20.00 -12.64 -7.03
N LYS A 67 -19.96 -11.56 -7.82
CA LYS A 67 -20.26 -11.58 -9.26
C LYS A 67 -19.24 -12.43 -10.05
N LEU A 68 -17.95 -12.31 -9.73
CA LEU A 68 -16.88 -13.14 -10.31
C LEU A 68 -17.11 -14.63 -10.03
N ASN A 69 -17.52 -14.96 -8.81
CA ASN A 69 -17.84 -16.34 -8.45
C ASN A 69 -19.04 -16.86 -9.24
N ARG A 70 -20.14 -16.10 -9.31
CA ARG A 70 -21.33 -16.48 -10.08
C ARG A 70 -21.03 -16.70 -11.57
N ILE A 71 -20.21 -15.86 -12.18
CA ILE A 71 -19.81 -16.01 -13.59
C ILE A 71 -18.96 -17.26 -13.79
N SER A 72 -18.08 -17.56 -12.84
CA SER A 72 -17.31 -18.80 -12.81
C SER A 72 -18.22 -20.02 -12.74
N ASP A 73 -19.20 -20.00 -11.83
CA ASP A 73 -20.15 -21.10 -11.62
C ASP A 73 -21.09 -21.28 -12.84
N SER A 74 -21.56 -20.19 -13.46
CA SER A 74 -22.39 -20.24 -14.68
C SER A 74 -21.64 -20.64 -15.94
N SER A 75 -20.32 -20.53 -15.95
CA SER A 75 -19.47 -21.00 -17.05
C SER A 75 -19.13 -22.50 -16.96
N ALA A 76 -19.70 -23.20 -15.97
CA ALA A 76 -19.56 -24.63 -15.75
C ALA A 76 -20.81 -25.48 -16.09
N PRO A 77 -21.58 -25.26 -17.18
CA PRO A 77 -22.61 -26.21 -17.56
C PRO A 77 -22.01 -27.36 -18.40
N GLU A 78 -22.26 -28.59 -17.93
CA GLU A 78 -22.47 -29.82 -18.69
C GLU A 78 -21.51 -30.11 -19.87
N GLY A 79 -20.29 -30.53 -19.56
CA GLY A 79 -19.47 -31.27 -20.53
C GLY A 79 -18.01 -30.86 -20.59
N GLY A 80 -17.17 -31.50 -19.78
CA GLY A 80 -15.85 -31.95 -20.22
C GLY A 80 -14.69 -30.97 -20.35
N GLU A 81 -14.86 -29.65 -20.30
CA GLU A 81 -13.72 -28.73 -20.23
C GLU A 81 -13.48 -28.28 -18.79
N GLN A 82 -12.45 -28.88 -18.17
CA GLN A 82 -11.98 -28.56 -16.83
C GLN A 82 -11.95 -27.05 -16.61
N LEU A 83 -12.77 -26.59 -15.66
CA LEU A 83 -12.71 -25.25 -15.08
C LEU A 83 -11.22 -24.87 -14.95
N SER A 84 -10.76 -23.88 -15.72
CA SER A 84 -9.34 -23.51 -15.73
C SER A 84 -8.92 -23.23 -14.29
N THR A 85 -8.16 -24.14 -13.69
CA THR A 85 -7.73 -24.12 -12.29
C THR A 85 -7.15 -22.76 -11.89
N SER A 86 -6.52 -22.10 -12.85
CA SER A 86 -6.05 -20.72 -12.83
C SER A 86 -7.13 -19.68 -12.48
N LYS A 87 -8.36 -19.78 -13.01
CA LYS A 87 -9.46 -18.85 -12.71
C LYS A 87 -9.98 -19.04 -11.28
N LEU A 88 -10.09 -20.29 -10.83
CA LEU A 88 -10.53 -20.62 -9.47
C LEU A 88 -9.51 -20.11 -8.42
N GLN A 89 -8.21 -20.34 -8.68
CA GLN A 89 -7.11 -19.80 -7.87
C GLN A 89 -7.12 -18.26 -7.83
N GLN A 90 -7.44 -17.59 -8.93
CA GLN A 90 -7.54 -16.12 -8.97
C GLN A 90 -8.70 -15.59 -8.12
N ILE A 91 -9.87 -16.23 -8.16
CA ILE A 91 -11.01 -15.84 -7.33
C ILE A 91 -10.69 -16.07 -5.85
N SER A 92 -10.05 -17.19 -5.52
CA SER A 92 -9.58 -17.49 -4.15
C SER A 92 -8.62 -16.40 -3.66
N ARG A 93 -7.67 -15.98 -4.50
CA ARG A 93 -6.75 -14.88 -4.17
C ARG A 93 -7.49 -13.56 -3.91
N HIS A 94 -8.45 -13.19 -4.75
CA HIS A 94 -9.21 -11.95 -4.52
C HIS A 94 -10.04 -11.99 -3.23
N ARG A 95 -10.50 -13.18 -2.79
CA ARG A 95 -11.15 -13.36 -1.49
C ARG A 95 -10.18 -13.19 -0.33
N GLU A 96 -9.01 -13.83 -0.42
CA GLU A 96 -7.95 -13.73 0.58
C GLU A 96 -7.50 -12.28 0.78
N ILE A 97 -7.20 -11.57 -0.31
CA ILE A 97 -6.81 -10.15 -0.27
C ILE A 97 -7.92 -9.28 0.32
N LEU A 98 -9.20 -9.55 -0.01
CA LEU A 98 -10.32 -8.83 0.57
C LEU A 98 -10.37 -9.04 2.09
N GLN A 99 -10.24 -10.29 2.55
CA GLN A 99 -10.24 -10.63 3.97
C GLN A 99 -9.08 -9.98 4.72
N ASP A 100 -7.89 -9.97 4.13
CA ASP A 100 -6.72 -9.33 4.71
C ASP A 100 -6.88 -7.81 4.79
N HIS A 101 -7.42 -7.16 3.75
CA HIS A 101 -7.71 -5.73 3.78
C HIS A 101 -8.77 -5.39 4.84
N THR A 102 -9.79 -6.23 5.02
CA THR A 102 -10.80 -6.05 6.06
C THR A 102 -10.19 -6.21 7.46
N ARG A 103 -9.32 -7.20 7.68
CA ARG A 103 -8.60 -7.38 8.95
C ARG A 103 -7.68 -6.20 9.24
N ALA A 104 -6.93 -5.74 8.24
CA ALA A 104 -6.05 -4.59 8.37
C ALA A 104 -6.83 -3.32 8.75
N PHE A 105 -7.97 -3.08 8.10
CA PHE A 105 -8.86 -1.97 8.44
C PHE A 105 -9.33 -2.01 9.89
N HIS A 106 -9.87 -3.15 10.35
CA HIS A 106 -10.33 -3.29 11.75
C HIS A 106 -9.19 -3.13 12.75
N ARG A 107 -7.99 -3.64 12.41
CA ARG A 107 -6.80 -3.46 13.25
C ARG A 107 -6.43 -1.99 13.41
N ILE A 108 -6.35 -1.24 12.31
CA ILE A 108 -6.02 0.19 12.35
C ILE A 108 -7.09 0.95 13.14
N LYS A 109 -8.37 0.65 12.91
CA LYS A 109 -9.48 1.26 13.65
C LYS A 109 -9.39 1.00 15.16
N SER A 110 -9.17 -0.26 15.56
CA SER A 110 -9.03 -0.61 16.98
C SER A 110 -7.83 0.09 17.63
N GLN A 111 -6.70 0.19 16.93
CA GLN A 111 -5.53 0.90 17.45
C GLN A 111 -5.80 2.40 17.60
N LEU A 112 -6.58 2.99 16.71
CA LEU A 112 -6.96 4.39 16.78
C LEU A 112 -7.92 4.68 17.94
N GLU A 113 -8.91 3.81 18.16
CA GLU A 113 -9.80 3.89 19.32
C GLU A 113 -9.03 3.72 20.64
N GLU A 114 -8.06 2.80 20.69
CA GLU A 114 -7.20 2.59 21.86
C GLU A 114 -6.33 3.82 22.17
N GLU A 115 -5.67 4.41 21.18
CA GLU A 115 -4.89 5.64 21.36
C GLU A 115 -5.76 6.83 21.77
N ARG A 116 -6.99 6.92 21.24
CA ARG A 116 -7.96 7.94 21.70
C ARG A 116 -8.34 7.75 23.15
N ASN A 117 -8.69 6.53 23.55
CA ASN A 117 -9.04 6.23 24.93
C ASN A 117 -7.86 6.54 25.86
N ARG A 118 -6.64 6.16 25.46
CA ARG A 118 -5.41 6.50 26.17
C ARG A 118 -5.22 8.02 26.30
N ASN A 119 -5.41 8.79 25.24
CA ASN A 119 -5.31 10.25 25.30
C ASN A 119 -6.39 10.88 26.19
N ASN A 120 -7.63 10.37 26.16
CA ASN A 120 -8.70 10.85 27.03
C ASN A 120 -8.38 10.59 28.52
N LEU A 121 -7.90 9.39 28.84
CA LEU A 121 -7.44 9.03 30.18
C LEU A 121 -6.28 9.93 30.64
N LEU A 122 -5.27 10.15 29.78
CA LEU A 122 -4.14 11.03 30.10
C LEU A 122 -4.57 12.48 30.31
N PHE A 123 -5.50 13.00 29.50
CA PHE A 123 -6.04 14.35 29.66
C PHE A 123 -6.80 14.50 30.98
N SER A 124 -7.65 13.53 31.33
CA SER A 124 -8.37 13.51 32.60
C SER A 124 -7.41 13.48 33.80
N VAL A 125 -6.38 12.62 33.73
CA VAL A 125 -5.36 12.50 34.78
C VAL A 125 -4.51 13.77 34.87
N GLN A 126 -4.09 14.38 33.76
CA GLN A 126 -3.36 15.65 33.79
C GLN A 126 -4.22 16.80 34.34
N SER A 127 -5.52 16.84 34.02
CA SER A 127 -6.44 17.81 34.57
C SER A 127 -6.59 17.63 36.08
N ASP A 128 -6.71 16.40 36.57
CA ASP A 128 -6.82 16.13 38.01
C ASP A 128 -5.50 16.44 38.75
N ILE A 129 -4.35 16.06 38.19
CA ILE A 129 -3.02 16.39 38.73
C ILE A 129 -2.81 17.90 38.80
N SER A 130 -3.16 18.64 37.73
CA SER A 130 -3.01 20.10 37.71
C SER A 130 -3.96 20.81 38.68
N ASN A 131 -5.20 20.31 38.82
CA ASN A 131 -6.15 20.79 39.82
C ASN A 131 -5.70 20.47 41.25
N HIS A 132 -5.16 19.29 41.49
CA HIS A 132 -4.58 18.90 42.78
C HIS A 132 -3.38 19.79 43.11
N LYS A 133 -2.45 19.98 42.16
CA LYS A 133 -1.28 20.87 42.30
C LYS A 133 -1.68 22.32 42.60
N ARG A 134 -2.74 22.84 41.97
CA ARG A 134 -3.31 24.17 42.27
C ARG A 134 -3.94 24.24 43.68
N ARG A 135 -4.57 23.16 44.15
CA ARG A 135 -5.21 23.10 45.47
C ARG A 135 -4.20 22.93 46.61
N THR A 136 -3.16 22.13 46.41
CA THR A 136 -2.13 21.86 47.42
C THR A 136 -1.10 22.97 47.53
N ASN A 137 -0.84 23.73 46.46
CA ASN A 137 0.07 24.88 46.45
C ASN A 137 -0.61 26.17 45.94
N PRO A 138 -1.42 26.86 46.77
CA PRO A 138 -2.01 28.17 46.42
C PRO A 138 -0.95 29.28 46.26
N GLY A 139 0.21 29.14 46.91
CA GLY A 139 1.33 30.11 46.88
C GLY A 139 2.20 30.05 45.62
N ALA A 140 2.01 29.06 44.73
CA ALA A 140 2.76 29.01 43.46
C ALA A 140 2.32 30.10 42.45
N ALA A 141 1.24 30.82 42.73
CA ALA A 141 0.85 32.03 41.99
C ALA A 141 1.64 33.28 42.41
N THR A 142 2.30 33.25 43.58
CA THR A 142 3.21 34.31 44.05
C THR A 142 4.64 33.84 43.86
N ASN A 143 5.21 34.06 42.67
CA ASN A 143 6.62 34.18 42.25
C ASN A 143 7.84 33.70 43.10
N GLU A 144 7.69 32.95 44.19
CA GLU A 144 8.77 32.26 44.87
C GLU A 144 8.90 30.87 44.24
N ILE A 145 9.86 30.76 43.32
CA ILE A 145 10.26 29.50 42.70
C ILE A 145 10.94 28.67 43.79
N ASP A 146 10.21 27.78 44.45
CA ASP A 146 10.78 26.80 45.38
C ASP A 146 11.81 25.94 44.61
N PRO A 147 13.09 25.91 44.99
CA PRO A 147 14.14 25.14 44.32
C PRO A 147 13.79 23.66 44.14
N ASN A 148 13.04 23.07 45.09
CA ASN A 148 12.60 21.68 44.97
C ASN A 148 11.59 21.48 43.84
N SER A 149 10.72 22.46 43.60
CA SER A 149 9.73 22.38 42.51
C SER A 149 10.38 22.48 41.13
N TYR A 150 11.43 23.29 41.00
CA TYR A 150 12.22 23.42 39.78
C TYR A 150 12.98 22.13 39.46
N ILE A 151 13.66 21.53 40.45
CA ILE A 151 14.40 20.28 40.26
C ILE A 151 13.44 19.13 39.88
N LEU A 152 12.24 19.08 40.46
CA LEU A 152 11.23 18.08 40.12
C LEU A 152 10.72 18.24 38.67
N GLU A 153 10.49 19.49 38.24
CA GLU A 153 10.08 19.80 36.87
C GLU A 153 11.20 19.48 35.86
N GLU A 154 12.45 19.76 36.20
CA GLU A 154 13.60 19.38 35.38
C GLU A 154 13.75 17.86 35.27
N GLY A 155 13.51 17.13 36.36
CA GLY A 155 13.44 15.66 36.36
C GLY A 155 12.32 15.12 35.46
N GLN A 156 11.13 15.72 35.50
CA GLN A 156 10.02 15.35 34.62
C GLN A 156 10.32 15.65 33.15
N ARG A 157 10.99 16.77 32.84
CA ARG A 157 11.45 17.09 31.48
C ARG A 157 12.51 16.10 31.00
N ALA A 158 13.46 15.73 31.86
CA ALA A 158 14.49 14.75 31.52
C ALA A 158 13.88 13.37 31.23
N ASP A 159 12.92 12.92 32.04
CA ASP A 159 12.21 11.66 31.83
C ASP A 159 11.36 11.69 30.55
N SER A 160 10.67 12.80 30.29
CA SER A 160 9.94 13.01 29.03
C SER A 160 10.87 12.99 27.80
N ALA A 161 12.07 13.56 27.92
CA ALA A 161 13.08 13.52 26.86
C ALA A 161 13.62 12.10 26.64
N ASN A 162 13.82 11.34 27.72
CA ASN A 162 14.29 9.95 27.65
C ASN A 162 13.23 9.05 26.99
N THR A 163 11.96 9.16 27.39
CA THR A 163 10.86 8.41 26.77
C THR A 163 10.65 8.77 25.29
N LEU A 164 10.88 10.03 24.90
CA LEU A 164 10.88 10.44 23.49
C LEU A 164 12.04 9.80 22.72
N ALA A 165 13.23 9.79 23.30
CA ALA A 165 14.40 9.14 22.70
C ALA A 165 14.16 7.64 22.48
N ASP A 166 13.56 6.94 23.46
CA ASP A 166 13.19 5.53 23.32
C ASP A 166 12.17 5.30 22.19
N ARG A 167 11.17 6.18 22.06
CA ARG A 167 10.22 6.12 20.94
C ARG A 167 10.89 6.33 19.59
N LEU A 168 11.82 7.27 19.49
CA LEU A 168 12.59 7.50 18.27
C LEU A 168 13.48 6.30 17.92
N LEU A 169 14.13 5.70 18.92
CA LEU A 169 14.93 4.48 18.73
C LEU A 169 14.05 3.33 18.25
N GLN A 170 12.89 3.13 18.87
CA GLN A 170 11.97 2.07 18.48
C GLN A 170 11.39 2.30 17.07
N GLY A 171 11.01 3.54 16.74
CA GLY A 171 10.58 3.91 15.39
C GLY A 171 11.67 3.74 14.34
N ALA A 172 12.93 4.05 14.67
CA ALA A 172 14.08 3.83 13.80
C ALA A 172 14.35 2.34 13.56
N LEU A 173 14.24 1.49 14.60
CA LEU A 173 14.37 0.04 14.47
C LEU A 173 13.26 -0.55 13.60
N GLN A 174 12.01 -0.12 13.79
CA GLN A 174 10.90 -0.56 12.94
C GLN A 174 11.11 -0.14 11.48
N THR A 175 11.55 1.09 11.24
CA THR A 175 11.85 1.59 9.88
C THR A 175 12.98 0.78 9.23
N ARG A 176 14.02 0.43 9.99
CA ARG A 176 15.11 -0.43 9.51
C ARG A 176 14.58 -1.80 9.06
N ASP A 177 13.72 -2.42 9.86
CA ASP A 177 13.15 -3.74 9.56
C ASP A 177 12.21 -3.67 8.34
N GLU A 178 11.42 -2.61 8.20
CA GLU A 178 10.60 -2.36 7.01
C GLU A 178 11.46 -2.19 5.74
N LEU A 179 12.54 -1.42 5.81
CA LEU A 179 13.49 -1.28 4.69
C LEU A 179 14.17 -2.61 4.33
N MET A 180 14.49 -3.44 5.33
CA MET A 180 15.04 -4.77 5.10
C MET A 180 14.02 -5.69 4.38
N ASN A 181 12.76 -5.67 4.80
CA ASN A 181 11.68 -6.39 4.14
C ASN A 181 11.45 -5.89 2.71
N GLN A 182 11.44 -4.57 2.49
CA GLN A 182 11.35 -3.96 1.15
C GLN A 182 12.50 -4.40 0.25
N ARG A 183 13.73 -4.48 0.78
CA ARG A 183 14.88 -4.99 0.03
C ARG A 183 14.64 -6.42 -0.47
N GLN A 184 14.06 -7.30 0.36
CA GLN A 184 13.72 -8.67 -0.05
C GLN A 184 12.66 -8.69 -1.16
N TYR A 185 11.67 -7.80 -1.12
CA TYR A 185 10.71 -7.62 -2.22
C TYR A 185 11.39 -7.15 -3.52
N LEU A 186 12.30 -6.18 -3.44
CA LEU A 186 13.06 -5.71 -4.61
C LEU A 186 13.97 -6.79 -5.19
N THR A 187 14.63 -7.59 -4.35
CA THR A 187 15.43 -8.73 -4.80
C THR A 187 14.55 -9.77 -5.49
N ASN A 188 13.37 -10.08 -4.95
CA ASN A 188 12.41 -10.99 -5.61
C ASN A 188 11.88 -10.43 -6.93
N ALA A 189 11.63 -9.12 -7.00
CA ALA A 189 11.25 -8.44 -8.24
C ALA A 189 12.38 -8.50 -9.28
N GLN A 190 13.62 -8.27 -8.86
CA GLN A 190 14.81 -8.39 -9.70
C GLN A 190 14.99 -9.82 -10.22
N LEU A 191 14.79 -10.84 -9.37
CA LEU A 191 14.82 -12.24 -9.77
C LEU A 191 13.72 -12.57 -10.78
N ARG A 192 12.51 -12.01 -10.64
CA ARG A 192 11.43 -12.16 -11.63
C ARG A 192 11.74 -11.44 -12.94
N ILE A 193 12.31 -10.24 -12.90
CA ILE A 193 12.73 -9.49 -14.09
C ILE A 193 13.82 -10.26 -14.83
N PHE A 194 14.82 -10.76 -14.11
CA PHE A 194 15.88 -11.60 -14.66
C PHE A 194 15.31 -12.92 -15.19
N GLY A 195 14.35 -13.51 -14.46
CA GLY A 195 13.57 -14.66 -14.88
C GLY A 195 12.85 -14.42 -16.21
N VAL A 196 12.12 -13.31 -16.36
CA VAL A 196 11.45 -12.90 -17.60
C VAL A 196 12.45 -12.63 -18.73
N ALA A 197 13.55 -11.94 -18.44
CA ALA A 197 14.61 -11.70 -19.41
C ALA A 197 15.23 -13.02 -19.91
N SER A 198 15.37 -14.01 -19.03
CA SER A 198 15.86 -15.36 -19.36
C SER A 198 14.81 -16.27 -20.01
N SER A 199 13.52 -16.10 -19.68
CA SER A 199 12.39 -16.89 -20.18
C SER A 199 11.76 -16.32 -21.45
N VAL A 200 12.31 -15.23 -22.00
CA VAL A 200 12.13 -14.85 -23.40
C VAL A 200 13.40 -15.22 -24.20
N PRO A 201 13.79 -16.52 -24.29
CA PRO A 201 14.80 -16.95 -25.24
C PRO A 201 14.19 -16.78 -26.63
N GLY A 202 14.58 -15.72 -27.33
CA GLY A 202 14.03 -15.44 -28.66
C GLY A 202 13.88 -13.98 -28.98
N LEU A 203 13.93 -13.04 -28.02
CA LEU A 203 13.95 -11.60 -28.35
C LEU A 203 15.18 -11.25 -29.19
N ASN A 204 16.35 -11.78 -28.83
CA ASN A 204 17.57 -11.58 -29.62
C ASN A 204 17.47 -12.25 -31.02
N VAL A 205 16.78 -13.39 -31.13
CA VAL A 205 16.54 -14.09 -32.40
C VAL A 205 15.49 -13.37 -33.25
N LEU A 206 14.43 -12.82 -32.65
CA LEU A 206 13.37 -12.04 -33.30
C LEU A 206 13.90 -10.69 -33.76
N ILE A 207 14.68 -9.99 -32.93
CA ILE A 207 15.40 -8.76 -33.27
C ILE A 207 16.45 -9.04 -34.38
N SER A 208 17.19 -10.14 -34.30
CA SER A 208 18.12 -10.56 -35.36
C SER A 208 17.40 -10.96 -36.65
N LYS A 209 16.25 -11.65 -36.58
CA LYS A 209 15.38 -11.97 -37.73
C LYS A 209 14.78 -10.72 -38.38
N ILE A 210 14.44 -9.70 -37.59
CA ILE A 210 13.93 -8.43 -38.12
C ILE A 210 15.04 -7.66 -38.85
N ASN A 211 16.26 -7.65 -38.30
CA ASN A 211 17.40 -6.96 -38.90
C ASN A 211 17.91 -7.67 -40.18
N THR A 212 17.94 -9.01 -40.19
CA THR A 212 18.33 -9.80 -41.36
C THR A 212 17.34 -9.67 -42.53
N ARG A 213 16.02 -9.53 -42.26
CA ARG A 213 15.03 -9.25 -43.30
C ARG A 213 15.30 -7.89 -43.96
N ARG A 214 15.50 -6.85 -43.15
CA ARG A 214 15.77 -5.48 -43.63
C ARG A 214 17.08 -5.39 -44.44
N LYS A 215 18.13 -6.09 -44.01
CA LYS A 215 19.41 -6.16 -44.73
C LYS A 215 19.32 -6.87 -46.08
N ARG A 216 18.51 -7.93 -46.19
CA ARG A 216 18.29 -8.64 -47.47
C ARG A 216 17.59 -7.75 -48.49
N ASP A 217 16.55 -7.03 -48.06
CA ASP A 217 15.82 -6.12 -48.97
C ASP A 217 16.72 -4.99 -49.48
N THR A 218 17.58 -4.42 -48.63
CA THR A 218 18.57 -3.42 -49.05
C THR A 218 19.60 -3.99 -50.03
N LEU A 219 20.07 -5.23 -49.83
CA LEU A 219 21.05 -5.87 -50.71
C LEU A 219 20.45 -6.17 -52.09
N ILE A 220 19.22 -6.67 -52.14
CA ILE A 220 18.49 -6.91 -53.40
C ILE A 220 18.30 -5.59 -54.16
N LEU A 221 17.84 -4.54 -53.48
CA LEU A 221 17.65 -3.22 -54.08
C LEU A 221 18.97 -2.64 -54.62
N ALA A 222 20.05 -2.71 -53.84
CA ALA A 222 21.38 -2.26 -54.26
C ALA A 222 21.91 -3.05 -55.47
N SER A 223 21.68 -4.37 -55.51
CA SER A 223 22.08 -5.21 -56.64
C SER A 223 21.33 -4.85 -57.93
N ILE A 224 20.03 -4.56 -57.84
CA ILE A 224 19.23 -4.16 -59.02
C ILE A 224 19.72 -2.81 -59.55
N ILE A 225 19.94 -1.84 -58.66
CA ILE A 225 20.45 -0.51 -59.04
C ILE A 225 21.83 -0.64 -59.71
N ALA A 226 22.74 -1.41 -59.13
CA ALA A 226 24.06 -1.64 -59.71
C ALA A 226 24.00 -2.32 -61.09
N ALA A 227 23.12 -3.31 -61.25
CA ALA A 227 22.91 -4.00 -62.53
C ALA A 227 22.34 -3.05 -63.60
N CYS A 228 21.36 -2.21 -63.24
CA CYS A 228 20.82 -1.20 -64.15
C CYS A 228 21.88 -0.18 -64.60
N ILE A 229 22.73 0.28 -63.69
CA ILE A 229 23.82 1.21 -64.02
C ILE A 229 24.84 0.54 -64.96
N LEU A 230 25.23 -0.71 -64.70
CA LEU A 230 26.16 -1.44 -65.57
C LEU A 230 25.60 -1.68 -66.96
N LEU A 231 24.33 -2.03 -67.07
CA LEU A 231 23.67 -2.26 -68.36
C LEU A 231 23.61 -0.96 -69.17
N LEU A 232 23.27 0.18 -68.53
CA LEU A 232 23.28 1.49 -69.18
C LEU A 232 24.70 1.94 -69.57
N PHE A 233 25.73 1.52 -68.84
CA PHE A 233 27.11 1.84 -69.22
C PHE A 233 27.63 0.98 -70.38
N PHE A 234 27.14 -0.24 -70.52
CA PHE A 234 27.61 -1.21 -71.53
C PHE A 234 26.80 -1.17 -72.84
N VAL A 235 25.58 -0.65 -72.81
CA VAL A 235 24.75 -0.29 -73.97
C VAL A 235 25.09 1.12 -74.43
#